data_AF-A0AB40BGX5-F1
#
_entry.id   AF-A0AB40BGX5-F1
#
_cell.length_a   1.000
_cell.length_b   1.000
_cell.length_c   1.000
_cell.angle_alpha   90.00
_cell.angle_beta   90.00
_cell.angle_gamma   90.00
#
_symmetry.space_group_name_H-M   'P 1'
#
loop_
_entity.id
_entity.type
_entity.pdbx_description
1 polymer ?
#
loop_
_entity_poly.entity_id
_entity_poly.type
_entity_poly.pdbx_seq_one_letter_code
_entity_poly.pdbx_strand_id
1 'polypeptide(L)'
;MQSATHNLSRSAPLLRHRRHLSSRPNPLLLRPLPSSSSLNPSPLLIHALPDRLRSLPSRRLHSWISDAPLSSEPERAESLTVHASSSSESIEESKPGSGNLLQTLQLGALFGLWYLFNIYFNIYNKQVLKVFQYPITITSLQFAVGTALVLVMWATNLHKKPKISSSQLVAILPLALVHTLGNLFTNMSLGKVAVSFTHTIKAMEPFFSVLLSALFLGEMPTPWVVFSLVPIVGGVALASLTEASFNWAGFWSAMASNVTFQSRNVLSKKLMVKKEESLDNINLFSIITIMSLFMLAPVALFVEGVKFTPAYLQSAGLNVKEIYTRALIAGLCFHAYQQVSYMILARVSPVTHSVGNCVKRVVVIVTSVLFFRTPVSPINSLGTAVALAGVFLYSRVKKLKPKAA
;
A
#
# COMPACT_ATOMS: atom_id res chain seq x y z
N MET A 1 -38.14 12.71 -57.27
CA MET A 1 -38.08 11.95 -58.53
C MET A 1 -36.65 11.47 -58.72
N GLN A 2 -36.46 10.14 -58.66
CA GLN A 2 -35.51 9.29 -59.42
C GLN A 2 -34.00 9.64 -59.43
N SER A 3 -33.03 8.73 -59.36
CA SER A 3 -33.01 7.27 -59.15
C SER A 3 -31.54 6.89 -58.84
N ALA A 4 -31.35 5.80 -58.13
CA ALA A 4 -30.06 5.18 -57.84
C ALA A 4 -29.42 4.50 -59.07
N THR A 5 -28.09 4.39 -59.08
CA THR A 5 -27.38 3.27 -59.73
C THR A 5 -26.14 2.86 -58.93
N HIS A 6 -26.20 1.64 -58.41
CA HIS A 6 -25.07 0.84 -57.95
C HIS A 6 -24.16 0.48 -59.13
N ASN A 7 -22.85 0.32 -58.88
CA ASN A 7 -22.04 -0.67 -59.60
C ASN A 7 -20.96 -1.25 -58.68
N LEU A 8 -21.13 -2.54 -58.37
CA LEU A 8 -20.10 -3.43 -57.87
C LEU A 8 -19.13 -3.75 -59.00
N SER A 9 -17.83 -3.81 -58.70
CA SER A 9 -16.88 -4.59 -59.50
C SER A 9 -16.05 -5.50 -58.59
N ARG A 10 -16.20 -6.80 -58.84
CA ARG A 10 -15.38 -7.91 -58.33
C ARG A 10 -14.11 -7.99 -59.19
N SER A 11 -12.95 -8.12 -58.56
CA SER A 11 -11.81 -8.88 -59.13
C SER A 11 -10.70 -9.08 -58.08
N ALA A 12 -10.67 -10.26 -57.46
CA ALA A 12 -9.42 -10.91 -57.09
C ALA A 12 -8.98 -11.74 -58.31
N PRO A 13 -7.67 -12.01 -58.53
CA PRO A 13 -7.07 -13.16 -57.83
C PRO A 13 -5.54 -13.08 -57.62
N LEU A 14 -5.01 -14.16 -57.02
CA LEU A 14 -3.65 -14.72 -57.11
C LEU A 14 -2.67 -14.50 -55.96
N LEU A 15 -2.79 -15.46 -55.02
CA LEU A 15 -1.72 -16.13 -54.28
C LEU A 15 -0.45 -16.34 -55.13
N ARG A 16 0.71 -15.91 -54.62
CA ARG A 16 2.02 -16.34 -55.12
C ARG A 16 2.79 -17.12 -54.05
N HIS A 17 2.83 -18.42 -54.29
CA HIS A 17 3.64 -19.43 -53.64
C HIS A 17 5.13 -19.20 -53.93
N ARG A 18 6.02 -19.24 -52.93
CA ARG A 18 7.47 -19.40 -53.15
C ARG A 18 7.94 -20.67 -52.45
N ARG A 19 8.18 -21.71 -53.24
CA ARG A 19 8.91 -22.93 -52.85
C ARG A 19 10.41 -22.69 -53.05
N HIS A 20 11.22 -23.21 -52.13
CA HIS A 20 12.54 -23.75 -52.43
C HIS A 20 12.62 -25.15 -51.80
N LEU A 21 12.63 -26.18 -52.65
CA LEU A 21 13.23 -27.50 -52.42
C LEU A 21 14.76 -27.34 -52.57
N SER A 22 15.67 -28.17 -52.09
CA SER A 22 15.77 -29.55 -51.57
C SER A 22 17.10 -29.60 -50.78
N SER A 23 17.36 -30.48 -49.81
CA SER A 23 17.72 -31.89 -50.02
C SER A 23 17.97 -32.60 -48.66
N ARG A 24 17.39 -33.79 -48.48
CA ARG A 24 17.85 -34.88 -47.58
C ARG A 24 18.32 -36.06 -48.46
N PRO A 25 19.16 -37.00 -47.97
CA PRO A 25 18.65 -38.25 -47.34
C PRO A 25 19.49 -38.70 -46.10
N ASN A 26 18.88 -39.04 -44.95
CA ASN A 26 18.53 -40.40 -44.42
C ASN A 26 19.72 -41.31 -44.05
N PRO A 27 19.55 -42.35 -43.21
CA PRO A 27 18.73 -42.54 -41.99
C PRO A 27 19.62 -43.08 -40.83
N LEU A 28 19.08 -43.48 -39.67
CA LEU A 28 19.48 -44.69 -38.90
C LEU A 28 18.85 -44.72 -37.48
N LEU A 29 18.02 -45.76 -37.31
CA LEU A 29 17.83 -46.64 -36.15
C LEU A 29 17.21 -46.14 -34.83
N LEU A 30 16.05 -46.75 -34.56
CA LEU A 30 15.29 -46.84 -33.31
C LEU A 30 15.55 -48.21 -32.64
N ARG A 31 15.43 -48.22 -31.30
CA ARG A 31 15.24 -49.33 -30.31
C ARG A 31 16.48 -50.10 -29.80
N PRO A 32 16.40 -50.84 -28.64
CA PRO A 32 15.63 -50.65 -27.38
C PRO A 32 16.36 -51.06 -26.05
N LEU A 33 15.70 -50.81 -24.88
CA LEU A 33 15.71 -51.56 -23.58
C LEU A 33 16.95 -51.45 -22.62
N PRO A 34 16.83 -51.76 -21.29
CA PRO A 34 15.76 -52.55 -20.63
C PRO A 34 15.09 -51.98 -19.34
N SER A 35 13.95 -52.62 -19.04
CA SER A 35 13.28 -52.87 -17.75
C SER A 35 14.24 -53.45 -16.69
N SER A 36 14.06 -53.40 -15.36
CA SER A 36 12.88 -53.77 -14.54
C SER A 36 13.14 -53.55 -13.02
N SER A 37 12.13 -53.01 -12.32
CA SER A 37 11.49 -53.55 -11.09
C SER A 37 12.18 -53.60 -9.71
N SER A 38 11.51 -52.92 -8.76
CA SER A 38 11.02 -53.39 -7.44
C SER A 38 11.96 -53.62 -6.25
N LEU A 39 11.48 -53.13 -5.08
CA LEU A 39 11.57 -53.65 -3.69
C LEU A 39 12.28 -52.74 -2.64
N ASN A 40 11.45 -52.14 -1.76
CA ASN A 40 11.71 -52.02 -0.30
C ASN A 40 11.52 -53.41 0.35
N PRO A 41 11.90 -53.72 1.63
CA PRO A 41 12.25 -52.84 2.77
C PRO A 41 13.50 -53.26 3.60
N SER A 42 13.81 -52.47 4.65
CA SER A 42 14.64 -52.54 5.91
C SER A 42 15.19 -53.90 6.42
N PRO A 43 15.96 -54.05 7.57
CA PRO A 43 16.40 -53.11 8.64
C PRO A 43 17.86 -53.36 9.18
N LEU A 44 18.14 -53.04 10.46
CA LEU A 44 19.29 -53.37 11.38
C LEU A 44 20.29 -52.20 11.61
N LEU A 45 20.79 -51.83 12.80
CA LEU A 45 20.61 -52.20 14.23
C LEU A 45 21.31 -51.08 15.07
N ILE A 46 20.64 -50.38 16.00
CA ILE A 46 20.70 -50.48 17.48
C ILE A 46 22.10 -50.57 18.14
N HIS A 47 22.42 -49.55 18.96
CA HIS A 47 22.98 -49.67 20.33
C HIS A 47 22.55 -48.39 21.11
N ALA A 48 21.53 -48.44 21.98
CA ALA A 48 21.52 -48.88 23.37
C ALA A 48 21.98 -47.80 24.38
N LEU A 49 20.99 -47.25 25.09
CA LEU A 49 21.04 -46.43 26.31
C LEU A 49 21.56 -47.21 27.52
N PRO A 50 21.74 -46.52 28.66
CA PRO A 50 21.02 -46.96 29.86
C PRO A 50 20.17 -45.86 30.51
N ASP A 51 18.93 -46.24 30.82
CA ASP A 51 17.98 -45.57 31.70
C ASP A 51 18.39 -45.71 33.17
N ARG A 52 18.18 -44.63 33.96
CA ARG A 52 17.55 -44.68 35.29
C ARG A 52 17.52 -43.28 35.94
N LEU A 53 16.34 -42.68 36.03
CA LEU A 53 15.60 -42.50 37.30
C LEU A 53 14.40 -41.57 37.09
N ARG A 54 13.24 -42.10 37.48
CA ARG A 54 11.94 -41.43 37.59
C ARG A 54 11.95 -40.40 38.74
N SER A 55 11.01 -39.46 38.63
CA SER A 55 10.25 -38.76 39.69
C SER A 55 10.49 -37.23 39.84
N LEU A 56 9.39 -36.49 39.57
CA LEU A 56 8.81 -35.26 40.16
C LEU A 56 9.58 -34.51 41.29
N PRO A 57 9.23 -33.25 41.72
CA PRO A 57 8.22 -32.28 41.26
C PRO A 57 8.70 -30.80 41.19
N SER A 58 7.74 -29.90 40.97
CA SER A 58 7.75 -28.44 41.12
C SER A 58 8.29 -27.85 42.44
N ARG A 59 8.97 -26.70 42.38
CA ARG A 59 9.04 -25.63 43.41
C ARG A 59 9.74 -24.38 42.85
N ARG A 60 9.04 -23.25 42.71
CA ARG A 60 9.13 -22.04 43.58
C ARG A 60 10.53 -21.77 44.14
N LEU A 61 11.13 -20.67 43.71
CA LEU A 61 12.22 -20.00 44.42
C LEU A 61 11.78 -18.58 44.78
N HIS A 62 11.61 -18.37 46.08
CA HIS A 62 11.46 -17.09 46.74
C HIS A 62 12.85 -16.60 47.17
N SER A 63 12.93 -15.29 47.44
CA SER A 63 13.90 -14.59 48.28
C SER A 63 15.25 -14.21 47.65
N TRP A 64 15.41 -12.90 47.45
CA TRP A 64 16.53 -12.18 48.04
C TRP A 64 16.00 -10.88 48.65
N ILE A 65 16.12 -10.79 49.97
CA ILE A 65 15.91 -9.62 50.81
C ILE A 65 17.30 -9.09 51.16
N SER A 66 17.47 -7.78 51.13
CA SER A 66 18.44 -7.10 51.98
C SER A 66 17.79 -5.80 52.46
N ASP A 67 17.56 -5.74 53.77
CA ASP A 67 17.30 -4.54 54.60
C ASP A 67 18.56 -3.63 54.58
N ALA A 68 18.61 -2.31 54.86
CA ALA A 68 17.80 -1.30 55.55
C ALA A 68 18.39 0.10 55.18
N PRO A 69 18.09 1.27 55.82
CA PRO A 69 17.07 1.59 56.83
C PRO A 69 16.23 2.87 56.53
N LEU A 70 15.21 3.07 57.38
CA LEU A 70 14.27 4.18 57.49
C LEU A 70 14.93 5.57 57.65
N SER A 71 14.33 6.57 56.98
CA SER A 71 14.11 7.92 57.55
C SER A 71 12.78 8.48 57.04
N SER A 72 11.94 8.88 58.00
CA SER A 72 10.60 9.43 57.88
C SER A 72 10.58 10.91 57.50
N GLU A 73 9.70 11.33 56.58
CA GLU A 73 8.84 12.52 56.73
C GLU A 73 7.65 12.45 55.74
N PRO A 74 6.47 13.04 56.06
CA PRO A 74 5.22 12.80 55.34
C PRO A 74 4.84 13.97 54.42
N GLU A 75 4.83 13.77 53.10
CA GLU A 75 4.23 14.74 52.16
C GLU A 75 3.10 14.11 51.33
N ARG A 76 1.88 14.48 51.73
CA ARG A 76 0.76 14.89 50.87
C ARG A 76 0.48 14.03 49.63
N ALA A 77 -0.32 12.99 49.83
CA ALA A 77 -1.00 12.29 48.74
C ALA A 77 -2.10 13.19 48.13
N GLU A 78 -1.82 13.81 46.98
CA GLU A 78 -2.87 14.21 46.04
C GLU A 78 -3.28 12.97 45.22
N SER A 79 -4.47 12.45 45.53
CA SER A 79 -5.13 11.42 44.75
C SER A 79 -5.56 11.99 43.39
N LEU A 80 -4.69 11.88 42.39
CA LEU A 80 -5.05 12.13 41.00
C LEU A 80 -5.93 10.98 40.51
N THR A 81 -7.24 11.21 40.57
CA THR A 81 -8.29 10.37 40.02
C THR A 81 -8.08 10.19 38.52
N VAL A 82 -7.75 8.96 38.14
CA VAL A 82 -7.72 8.51 36.75
C VAL A 82 -9.16 8.53 36.22
N HIS A 83 -9.52 9.53 35.43
CA HIS A 83 -10.69 9.44 34.56
C HIS A 83 -10.39 8.44 33.45
N ALA A 84 -10.68 7.16 33.72
CA ALA A 84 -10.97 6.19 32.69
C ALA A 84 -12.17 6.72 31.88
N SER A 85 -11.99 6.93 30.58
CA SER A 85 -13.09 7.21 29.66
C SER A 85 -13.94 5.94 29.51
N SER A 86 -14.77 5.64 30.50
CA SER A 86 -15.95 4.81 30.34
C SER A 86 -17.03 5.69 29.73
N SER A 87 -17.21 5.60 28.41
CA SER A 87 -18.39 6.12 27.75
C SER A 87 -19.59 5.27 28.19
N SER A 88 -20.20 5.65 29.31
CA SER A 88 -21.55 5.24 29.65
C SER A 88 -22.51 6.08 28.82
N GLU A 89 -23.33 5.42 28.00
CA GLU A 89 -24.47 6.03 27.32
C GLU A 89 -25.47 6.52 28.37
N SER A 90 -25.43 7.82 28.67
CA SER A 90 -26.59 8.55 29.17
C SER A 90 -27.13 9.37 28.01
N ILE A 91 -28.29 8.97 27.49
CA ILE A 91 -29.07 9.74 26.52
C ILE A 91 -29.60 10.97 27.26
N GLU A 92 -28.87 12.08 27.16
CA GLU A 92 -29.46 13.40 27.31
C GLU A 92 -29.79 13.92 25.91
N GLU A 93 -31.09 14.08 25.64
CA GLU A 93 -31.61 14.74 24.44
C GLU A 93 -31.15 16.21 24.43
N SER A 94 -29.98 16.46 23.83
CA SER A 94 -29.59 17.80 23.42
C SER A 94 -30.22 18.11 22.04
N LYS A 95 -30.96 19.22 21.96
CA LYS A 95 -31.52 19.82 20.72
C LYS A 95 -30.56 19.68 19.52
N PRO A 96 -31.05 19.45 18.28
CA PRO A 96 -30.20 19.25 17.11
C PRO A 96 -29.52 20.57 16.73
N GLY A 97 -28.37 20.83 17.33
CA GLY A 97 -27.57 22.03 17.08
C GLY A 97 -26.95 21.99 15.70
N SER A 98 -27.03 23.11 14.97
CA SER A 98 -26.40 23.32 13.65
C SER A 98 -24.91 22.95 13.59
N GLY A 99 -24.21 22.89 14.73
CA GLY A 99 -22.82 22.43 14.86
C GLY A 99 -22.58 20.99 14.44
N ASN A 100 -23.51 20.05 14.71
CA ASN A 100 -23.33 18.64 14.33
C ASN A 100 -23.46 18.43 12.81
N LEU A 101 -24.35 19.19 12.17
CA LEU A 101 -24.51 19.17 10.71
C LEU A 101 -23.29 19.80 10.01
N LEU A 102 -22.82 20.96 10.49
CA LEU A 102 -21.65 21.63 9.91
C LEU A 102 -20.38 20.76 10.01
N GLN A 103 -20.14 20.11 11.15
CA GLN A 103 -19.00 19.20 11.30
C GLN A 103 -19.11 17.98 10.38
N THR A 104 -20.33 17.43 10.23
CA THR A 104 -20.58 16.31 9.32
C THR A 104 -20.35 16.73 7.86
N LEU A 105 -20.83 17.91 7.46
CA LEU A 105 -20.61 18.47 6.12
C LEU A 105 -19.12 18.76 5.86
N GLN A 106 -18.42 19.34 6.84
CA GLN A 106 -16.97 19.58 6.74
C GLN A 106 -16.21 18.27 6.57
N LEU A 107 -16.54 17.24 7.35
CA LEU A 107 -15.92 15.93 7.24
C LEU A 107 -16.23 15.29 5.87
N GLY A 108 -17.48 15.36 5.41
CA GLY A 108 -17.89 14.90 4.08
C GLY A 108 -17.11 15.60 2.97
N ALA A 109 -16.93 16.92 3.06
CA ALA A 109 -16.12 17.69 2.13
C ALA A 109 -14.65 17.28 2.13
N LEU A 110 -14.07 16.97 3.30
CA LEU A 110 -12.71 16.44 3.41
C LEU A 110 -12.57 15.09 2.70
N PHE A 111 -13.52 14.16 2.89
CA PHE A 111 -13.53 12.89 2.14
C PHE A 111 -13.68 13.11 0.63
N GLY A 112 -14.55 14.03 0.21
CA GLY A 112 -14.71 14.42 -1.19
C GLY A 112 -13.40 14.93 -1.80
N LEU A 113 -12.73 15.88 -1.14
CA LEU A 113 -11.43 16.42 -1.56
C LEU A 113 -10.34 15.35 -1.56
N TRP A 114 -10.32 14.47 -0.55
CA TRP A 114 -9.36 13.37 -0.48
C TRP A 114 -9.47 12.47 -1.71
N TYR A 115 -10.69 12.09 -2.09
CA TYR A 115 -10.92 11.23 -3.25
C TYR A 115 -10.64 11.97 -4.55
N LEU A 116 -11.06 13.24 -4.67
CA LEU A 116 -10.82 14.08 -5.83
C LEU A 116 -9.32 14.22 -6.12
N PHE A 117 -8.54 14.67 -5.14
CA PHE A 117 -7.09 14.80 -5.32
C PHE A 117 -6.43 13.45 -5.60
N ASN A 118 -6.93 12.35 -5.03
CA ASN A 118 -6.39 11.04 -5.33
C ASN A 118 -6.71 10.56 -6.77
N ILE A 119 -7.91 10.85 -7.29
CA ILE A 119 -8.26 10.60 -8.70
C ILE A 119 -7.32 11.38 -9.62
N TYR A 120 -7.22 12.69 -9.40
CA TYR A 120 -6.38 13.58 -10.22
C TYR A 120 -4.92 13.13 -10.19
N PHE A 121 -4.38 12.84 -9.01
CA PHE A 121 -3.05 12.27 -8.87
C PHE A 121 -2.88 11.03 -9.75
N ASN A 122 -3.75 10.02 -9.62
CA ASN A 122 -3.59 8.77 -10.35
C ASN A 122 -3.71 8.95 -11.87
N ILE A 123 -4.62 9.81 -12.35
CA ILE A 123 -4.79 10.09 -13.77
C ILE A 123 -3.56 10.81 -14.34
N TYR A 124 -3.18 11.95 -13.77
CA TYR A 124 -2.07 12.75 -14.29
C TYR A 124 -0.73 12.03 -14.12
N ASN A 125 -0.51 11.34 -13.00
CA ASN A 125 0.68 10.54 -12.78
C ASN A 125 0.79 9.40 -13.82
N LYS A 126 -0.31 8.69 -14.10
CA LYS A 126 -0.30 7.64 -15.14
C LYS A 126 -0.04 8.22 -16.52
N GLN A 127 -0.60 9.38 -16.87
CA GLN A 127 -0.34 10.04 -18.14
C GLN A 127 1.15 10.37 -18.30
N VAL A 128 1.81 10.87 -17.26
CA VAL A 128 3.25 11.14 -17.27
C VAL A 128 4.05 9.84 -17.37
N LEU A 129 3.78 8.85 -16.51
CA LEU A 129 4.52 7.58 -16.49
C LEU A 129 4.34 6.74 -17.75
N LYS A 130 3.29 6.98 -18.55
CA LYS A 130 3.08 6.31 -19.85
C LYS A 130 4.11 6.75 -20.90
N VAL A 131 4.54 8.00 -20.86
CA VAL A 131 5.45 8.60 -21.86
C VAL A 131 6.84 8.88 -21.31
N PHE A 132 6.96 9.10 -20.01
CA PHE A 132 8.22 9.30 -19.28
C PHE A 132 8.38 8.21 -18.22
N GLN A 133 8.95 7.06 -18.63
CA GLN A 133 9.01 5.83 -17.84
C GLN A 133 10.17 5.82 -16.81
N TYR A 134 10.28 6.90 -16.03
CA TYR A 134 11.30 7.11 -15.01
C TYR A 134 10.64 7.27 -13.63
N PRO A 135 10.15 6.17 -13.02
CA PRO A 135 9.35 6.22 -11.80
C PRO A 135 10.12 6.76 -10.59
N ILE A 136 11.45 6.59 -10.51
CA ILE A 136 12.24 7.13 -9.38
C ILE A 136 12.25 8.65 -9.45
N THR A 137 12.50 9.20 -10.63
CA THR A 137 12.48 10.64 -10.92
C THR A 137 11.10 11.23 -10.67
N ILE A 138 10.04 10.62 -11.21
CA ILE A 138 8.67 11.10 -11.00
C ILE A 138 8.27 11.09 -9.51
N THR A 139 8.63 10.04 -8.77
CA THR A 139 8.38 9.97 -7.33
C THR A 139 9.19 11.05 -6.57
N SER A 140 10.45 11.27 -6.94
CA SER A 140 11.29 12.31 -6.36
C SER A 140 10.71 13.71 -6.60
N LEU A 141 10.22 13.99 -7.81
CA LEU A 141 9.54 15.25 -8.14
C LEU A 141 8.26 15.46 -7.32
N GLN A 142 7.48 14.41 -7.08
CA GLN A 142 6.30 14.49 -6.21
C GLN A 142 6.68 14.89 -4.77
N PHE A 143 7.75 14.31 -4.22
CA PHE A 143 8.28 14.70 -2.92
C PHE A 143 8.90 16.11 -2.95
N ALA A 144 9.49 16.54 -4.06
CA ALA A 144 10.02 17.89 -4.23
C ALA A 144 8.91 18.94 -4.19
N VAL A 145 7.82 18.71 -4.94
CA VAL A 145 6.62 19.57 -4.89
C VAL A 145 6.02 19.59 -3.49
N GLY A 146 5.87 18.43 -2.85
CA GLY A 146 5.38 18.36 -1.47
C GLY A 146 6.28 19.10 -0.47
N THR A 147 7.60 18.98 -0.62
CA THR A 147 8.57 19.71 0.20
C THR A 147 8.45 21.22 0.00
N ALA A 148 8.33 21.69 -1.24
CA ALA A 148 8.11 23.10 -1.52
C ALA A 148 6.83 23.64 -0.86
N LEU A 149 5.71 22.89 -0.94
CA LEU A 149 4.45 23.25 -0.28
C LEU A 149 4.60 23.31 1.24
N VAL A 150 5.28 22.34 1.85
CA VAL A 150 5.58 22.33 3.29
C VAL A 150 6.40 23.55 3.70
N LEU A 151 7.45 23.88 2.94
CA LEU A 151 8.29 25.04 3.21
C LEU A 151 7.51 26.35 3.10
N VAL A 152 6.63 26.48 2.10
CA VAL A 152 5.73 27.63 1.96
C VAL A 152 4.77 27.71 3.15
N MET A 153 4.16 26.59 3.56
CA MET A 153 3.26 26.52 4.72
C MET A 153 3.94 26.99 6.01
N TRP A 154 5.19 26.58 6.26
CA TRP A 154 5.95 27.03 7.43
C TRP A 154 6.46 28.47 7.30
N ALA A 155 6.88 28.91 6.11
CA ALA A 155 7.37 30.27 5.86
C ALA A 155 6.26 31.32 6.04
N THR A 156 5.03 30.98 5.61
CA THR A 156 3.83 31.81 5.77
C THR A 156 3.15 31.65 7.14
N ASN A 157 3.70 30.78 8.01
CA ASN A 157 3.18 30.49 9.34
C ASN A 157 1.72 29.99 9.35
N LEU A 158 1.28 29.38 8.24
CA LEU A 158 -0.03 28.73 8.13
C LEU A 158 -0.14 27.51 9.06
N HIS A 159 0.99 26.84 9.33
CA HIS A 159 1.11 25.83 10.37
C HIS A 159 2.43 26.02 11.12
N LYS A 160 2.38 25.88 12.45
CA LYS A 160 3.55 26.14 13.30
C LYS A 160 4.69 25.17 12.94
N LYS A 161 5.84 25.73 12.58
CA LYS A 161 7.06 24.96 12.32
C LYS A 161 7.42 24.13 13.57
N PRO A 162 7.64 22.81 13.43
CA PRO A 162 7.94 21.95 14.57
C PRO A 162 9.36 22.22 15.07
N LYS A 163 9.55 22.21 16.39
CA LYS A 163 10.88 22.13 17.01
C LYS A 163 11.25 20.66 17.08
N ILE A 164 12.28 20.24 16.33
CA ILE A 164 12.65 18.83 16.19
C ILE A 164 14.07 18.63 16.68
N SER A 165 14.26 17.65 17.58
CA SER A 165 15.56 17.17 18.01
C SER A 165 16.14 16.14 17.04
N SER A 166 17.46 16.04 16.92
CA SER A 166 18.14 15.02 16.11
C SER A 166 17.72 13.59 16.47
N SER A 167 17.47 13.31 17.76
CA SER A 167 16.97 12.01 18.22
C SER A 167 15.57 11.71 17.68
N GLN A 168 14.71 12.73 17.57
CA GLN A 168 13.38 12.58 17.00
C GLN A 168 13.45 12.26 15.51
N LEU A 169 14.37 12.90 14.78
CA LEU A 169 14.57 12.67 13.34
C LEU A 169 15.04 11.22 13.07
N VAL A 170 15.99 10.70 13.85
CA VAL A 170 16.45 9.31 13.76
C VAL A 170 15.30 8.32 14.00
N ALA A 171 14.39 8.62 14.93
CA ALA A 171 13.22 7.78 15.17
C ALA A 171 12.15 7.85 14.07
N ILE A 172 12.09 8.95 13.30
CA ILE A 172 11.18 9.10 12.14
C ILE A 172 11.78 8.49 10.87
N LEU A 173 13.11 8.38 10.78
CA LEU A 173 13.81 7.88 9.59
C LEU A 173 13.29 6.52 9.08
N PRO A 174 13.07 5.49 9.92
CA PRO A 174 12.52 4.22 9.44
C PRO A 174 11.11 4.36 8.83
N LEU A 175 10.29 5.23 9.41
CA LEU A 175 8.94 5.55 8.93
C LEU A 175 8.99 6.30 7.59
N ALA A 176 9.95 7.22 7.41
CA ALA A 176 10.20 7.90 6.14
C ALA A 176 10.71 6.96 5.05
N LEU A 177 11.64 6.04 5.37
CA LEU A 177 12.17 5.05 4.43
C LEU A 177 11.05 4.18 3.83
N VAL A 178 10.24 3.55 4.69
CA VAL A 178 9.16 2.66 4.22
C VAL A 178 8.07 3.44 3.47
N HIS A 179 7.82 4.70 3.84
CA HIS A 179 6.92 5.57 3.09
C HIS A 179 7.47 5.88 1.69
N THR A 180 8.75 6.22 1.59
CA THR A 180 9.44 6.47 0.32
C THR A 180 9.34 5.26 -0.60
N LEU A 181 9.73 4.09 -0.11
CA LEU A 181 9.69 2.84 -0.87
C LEU A 181 8.27 2.46 -1.29
N GLY A 182 7.27 2.61 -0.42
CA GLY A 182 5.89 2.30 -0.77
C GLY A 182 5.34 3.17 -1.90
N ASN A 183 5.64 4.47 -1.89
CA ASN A 183 5.24 5.37 -2.98
C ASN A 183 6.03 5.08 -4.26
N LEU A 184 7.34 4.83 -4.16
CA LEU A 184 8.17 4.45 -5.31
C LEU A 184 7.64 3.19 -5.98
N PHE A 185 7.41 2.11 -5.22
CA PHE A 185 6.90 0.86 -5.77
C PHE A 185 5.48 1.00 -6.33
N THR A 186 4.65 1.87 -5.75
CA THR A 186 3.35 2.21 -6.35
C THR A 186 3.53 2.87 -7.72
N ASN A 187 4.43 3.84 -7.85
CA ASN A 187 4.71 4.50 -9.13
C ASN A 187 5.38 3.56 -10.16
N MET A 188 6.27 2.66 -9.72
CA MET A 188 6.82 1.62 -10.59
C MET A 188 5.72 0.71 -11.16
N SER A 189 4.74 0.35 -10.33
CA SER A 189 3.57 -0.41 -10.79
C SER A 189 2.70 0.38 -11.77
N LEU A 190 2.33 1.62 -11.43
CA LEU A 190 1.56 2.51 -12.30
C LEU A 190 2.26 2.77 -13.64
N GLY A 191 3.60 2.74 -13.69
CA GLY A 191 4.35 2.84 -14.94
C GLY A 191 4.27 1.60 -15.85
N LYS A 192 3.96 0.42 -15.29
CA LYS A 192 3.99 -0.87 -16.01
C LYS A 192 2.61 -1.46 -16.28
N VAL A 193 1.62 -1.22 -15.42
CA VAL A 193 0.27 -1.81 -15.53
C VAL A 193 -0.82 -0.76 -15.44
N ALA A 194 -2.09 -1.13 -15.66
CA ALA A 194 -3.22 -0.24 -15.50
C ALA A 194 -3.34 0.30 -14.06
N VAL A 195 -3.88 1.51 -13.92
CA VAL A 195 -4.13 2.15 -12.62
C VAL A 195 -5.10 1.29 -11.79
N SER A 196 -6.19 0.86 -12.42
CA SER A 196 -7.17 -0.07 -11.85
C SER A 196 -6.49 -1.32 -11.29
N PHE A 197 -5.65 -1.98 -12.08
CA PHE A 197 -4.98 -3.20 -11.66
C PHE A 197 -4.00 -2.98 -10.50
N THR A 198 -3.22 -1.89 -10.53
CA THR A 198 -2.34 -1.51 -9.40
C THR A 198 -3.14 -1.40 -8.11
N HIS A 199 -4.28 -0.71 -8.15
CA HIS A 199 -5.14 -0.53 -6.98
C HIS A 199 -5.87 -1.80 -6.57
N THR A 200 -6.24 -2.67 -7.51
CA THR A 200 -6.75 -4.02 -7.20
C THR A 200 -5.72 -4.83 -6.43
N ILE A 201 -4.46 -4.89 -6.86
CA ILE A 201 -3.40 -5.59 -6.12
C ILE A 201 -3.20 -4.97 -4.73
N LYS A 202 -3.26 -3.64 -4.63
CA LYS A 202 -3.14 -2.94 -3.34
C LYS A 202 -4.28 -3.26 -2.37
N ALA A 203 -5.37 -3.89 -2.83
CA ALA A 203 -6.38 -4.46 -1.94
C ALA A 203 -5.83 -5.52 -0.96
N MET A 204 -4.66 -6.09 -1.23
CA MET A 204 -3.95 -7.04 -0.36
C MET A 204 -3.32 -6.42 0.90
N GLU A 205 -3.42 -5.10 1.10
CA GLU A 205 -2.92 -4.44 2.32
C GLU A 205 -3.33 -5.14 3.64
N PRO A 206 -4.59 -5.57 3.86
CA PRO A 206 -4.98 -6.31 5.05
C PRO A 206 -4.23 -7.64 5.25
N PHE A 207 -3.94 -8.36 4.16
CA PHE A 207 -3.20 -9.62 4.22
C PHE A 207 -1.80 -9.38 4.80
N PHE A 208 -1.07 -8.41 4.25
CA PHE A 208 0.27 -8.05 4.75
C PHE A 208 0.21 -7.42 6.14
N SER A 209 -0.86 -6.69 6.48
CA SER A 209 -1.05 -6.16 7.84
C SER A 209 -1.11 -7.29 8.87
N VAL A 210 -1.91 -8.33 8.62
CA VAL A 210 -2.06 -9.47 9.52
C VAL A 210 -0.76 -10.27 9.60
N LEU A 211 -0.14 -10.55 8.46
CA LEU A 211 1.12 -11.28 8.40
C LEU A 211 2.22 -10.58 9.22
N LEU A 212 2.42 -9.28 9.00
CA LEU A 212 3.47 -8.52 9.68
C LEU A 212 3.15 -8.30 11.17
N SER A 213 1.87 -8.10 11.54
CA SER A 213 1.44 -8.06 12.95
C SER A 213 1.76 -9.38 13.67
N ALA A 214 1.44 -10.53 13.07
CA ALA A 214 1.74 -11.83 13.66
C ALA A 214 3.26 -12.06 13.81
N LEU A 215 4.05 -11.74 12.77
CA LEU A 215 5.50 -11.97 12.77
C LEU A 215 6.26 -11.03 13.72
N PHE A 216 5.92 -9.74 13.77
CA PHE A 216 6.73 -8.74 14.48
C PHE A 216 6.15 -8.27 15.81
N LEU A 217 4.84 -8.46 16.04
CA LEU A 217 4.15 -8.08 17.27
C LEU A 217 3.61 -9.29 18.06
N GLY A 218 3.64 -10.51 17.49
CA GLY A 218 3.02 -11.69 18.10
C GLY A 218 1.49 -11.64 18.13
N GLU A 219 0.85 -10.69 17.41
CA GLU A 219 -0.60 -10.53 17.35
C GLU A 219 -1.22 -11.61 16.44
N MET A 220 -1.56 -12.77 17.00
CA MET A 220 -2.16 -13.85 16.21
C MET A 220 -3.58 -13.49 15.73
N PRO A 221 -3.90 -13.68 14.43
CA PRO A 221 -5.23 -13.40 13.91
C PRO A 221 -6.25 -14.42 14.43
N THR A 222 -7.48 -13.98 14.63
CA THR A 222 -8.59 -14.91 14.89
C THR A 222 -8.96 -15.65 13.60
N PRO A 223 -9.58 -16.84 13.68
CA PRO A 223 -10.05 -17.55 12.49
C PRO A 223 -10.92 -16.69 11.57
N TRP A 224 -11.79 -15.85 12.14
CA TRP A 224 -12.61 -14.89 11.38
C TRP A 224 -11.80 -13.89 10.58
N VAL A 225 -10.69 -13.38 11.13
CA VAL A 225 -9.78 -12.51 10.39
C VAL A 225 -9.16 -13.28 9.24
N VAL A 226 -8.70 -14.51 9.44
CA VAL A 226 -8.12 -15.35 8.38
C VAL A 226 -9.14 -15.62 7.27
N PHE A 227 -10.37 -16.02 7.61
CA PHE A 227 -11.43 -16.23 6.63
C PHE A 227 -11.75 -14.97 5.82
N SER A 228 -11.70 -13.78 6.44
CA SER A 228 -11.89 -12.52 5.71
C SER A 228 -10.77 -12.20 4.71
N LEU A 229 -9.59 -12.81 4.83
CA LEU A 229 -8.49 -12.64 3.88
C LEU A 229 -8.68 -13.50 2.62
N VAL A 230 -9.37 -14.64 2.71
CA VAL A 230 -9.61 -15.54 1.56
C VAL A 230 -10.22 -14.81 0.35
N PRO A 231 -11.33 -14.05 0.47
CA PRO A 231 -11.87 -13.30 -0.67
C PRO A 231 -10.91 -12.19 -1.16
N ILE A 232 -10.07 -11.62 -0.30
CA ILE A 232 -9.07 -10.62 -0.71
C ILE A 232 -8.04 -11.25 -1.64
N VAL A 233 -7.41 -12.34 -1.18
CA VAL A 233 -6.37 -13.04 -1.95
C VAL A 233 -6.95 -13.67 -3.21
N GLY A 234 -8.09 -14.36 -3.09
CA GLY A 234 -8.77 -15.00 -4.20
C GLY A 234 -9.24 -13.99 -5.27
N GLY A 235 -9.81 -12.87 -4.85
CA GLY A 235 -10.25 -11.81 -5.76
C GLY A 235 -9.08 -11.17 -6.53
N VAL A 236 -7.97 -10.88 -5.85
CA VAL A 236 -6.76 -10.34 -6.52
C VAL A 236 -6.13 -11.36 -7.45
N ALA A 237 -6.09 -12.64 -7.08
CA ALA A 237 -5.63 -13.70 -7.96
C ALA A 237 -6.49 -13.80 -9.23
N LEU A 238 -7.83 -13.82 -9.08
CA LEU A 238 -8.76 -13.89 -10.20
C LEU A 238 -8.66 -12.68 -11.14
N ALA A 239 -8.54 -11.47 -10.58
CA ALA A 239 -8.31 -10.27 -11.37
C ALA A 239 -6.98 -10.30 -12.13
N SER A 240 -5.91 -10.78 -11.46
CA SER A 240 -4.57 -10.86 -12.05
C SER A 240 -4.49 -11.83 -13.23
N LEU A 241 -5.17 -12.98 -13.15
CA LEU A 241 -5.20 -13.98 -14.23
C LEU A 241 -5.87 -13.47 -15.52
N THR A 242 -6.71 -12.44 -15.41
CA THR A 242 -7.55 -11.94 -16.52
C THR A 242 -7.27 -10.47 -16.85
N GLU A 243 -6.18 -9.92 -16.31
CA GLU A 243 -5.76 -8.54 -16.54
C GLU A 243 -5.01 -8.41 -17.88
N ALA A 244 -5.53 -7.56 -18.77
CA ALA A 244 -4.94 -7.33 -20.08
C ALA A 244 -3.55 -6.66 -20.01
N SER A 245 -3.35 -5.79 -19.02
CA SER A 245 -2.08 -5.07 -18.84
C SER A 245 -1.08 -5.80 -17.92
N PHE A 246 -1.30 -7.08 -17.61
CA PHE A 246 -0.51 -7.80 -16.61
C PHE A 246 1.00 -7.76 -16.95
N ASN A 247 1.80 -7.35 -15.97
CA ASN A 247 3.25 -7.33 -16.08
C ASN A 247 3.86 -7.72 -14.72
N TRP A 248 4.78 -8.67 -14.72
CA TRP A 248 5.41 -9.17 -13.49
C TRP A 248 6.09 -8.08 -12.67
N ALA A 249 6.85 -7.18 -13.30
CA ALA A 249 7.52 -6.09 -12.58
C ALA A 249 6.50 -5.14 -11.96
N GLY A 250 5.42 -4.83 -12.68
CA GLY A 250 4.34 -3.99 -12.14
C GLY A 250 3.58 -4.68 -11.01
N PHE A 251 3.29 -5.98 -11.14
CA PHE A 251 2.62 -6.77 -10.11
C PHE A 251 3.46 -6.86 -8.83
N TRP A 252 4.73 -7.24 -8.93
CA TRP A 252 5.62 -7.35 -7.79
C TRP A 252 5.91 -6.00 -7.14
N SER A 253 5.99 -4.92 -7.92
CA SER A 253 6.08 -3.57 -7.36
C SER A 253 4.82 -3.21 -6.56
N ALA A 254 3.61 -3.52 -7.05
CA ALA A 254 2.40 -3.30 -6.26
C ALA A 254 2.38 -4.13 -4.97
N MET A 255 2.79 -5.40 -5.01
CA MET A 255 2.92 -6.24 -3.81
C MET A 255 3.96 -5.70 -2.82
N ALA A 256 5.13 -5.27 -3.31
CA ALA A 256 6.16 -4.64 -2.47
C ALA A 256 5.65 -3.34 -1.83
N SER A 257 4.80 -2.58 -2.53
CA SER A 257 4.14 -1.40 -1.95
C SER A 257 3.23 -1.77 -0.77
N ASN A 258 2.55 -2.93 -0.81
CA ASN A 258 1.72 -3.40 0.29
C ASN A 258 2.58 -3.78 1.50
N VAL A 259 3.68 -4.51 1.28
CA VAL A 259 4.63 -4.86 2.34
C VAL A 259 5.15 -3.60 3.03
N THR A 260 5.70 -2.65 2.25
CA THR A 260 6.29 -1.42 2.79
C THR A 260 5.28 -0.53 3.52
N PHE A 261 4.08 -0.32 2.97
CA PHE A 261 3.04 0.46 3.67
C PHE A 261 2.52 -0.23 4.92
N GLN A 262 2.48 -1.56 4.98
CA GLN A 262 2.07 -2.26 6.20
C GLN A 262 3.20 -2.36 7.24
N SER A 263 4.45 -2.50 6.81
CA SER A 263 5.63 -2.34 7.67
C SER A 263 5.62 -0.98 8.35
N ARG A 264 5.23 0.08 7.63
CA ARG A 264 5.02 1.41 8.19
C ARG A 264 4.05 1.41 9.36
N ASN A 265 2.91 0.75 9.20
CA ASN A 265 1.86 0.72 10.21
C ASN A 265 2.30 -0.08 11.45
N VAL A 266 2.96 -1.22 11.25
CA VAL A 266 3.48 -2.07 12.34
C VAL A 266 4.63 -1.38 13.07
N LEU A 267 5.55 -0.75 12.34
CA LEU A 267 6.66 -0.01 12.91
C LEU A 267 6.18 1.21 13.68
N SER A 268 5.18 1.92 13.15
CA SER A 268 4.53 3.03 13.87
C SER A 268 3.98 2.57 15.21
N LYS A 269 3.29 1.42 15.28
CA LYS A 269 2.83 0.86 16.57
C LYS A 269 4.00 0.59 17.53
N LYS A 270 5.06 -0.06 17.06
CA LYS A 270 6.21 -0.44 17.88
C LYS A 270 7.01 0.77 18.39
N LEU A 271 7.10 1.83 17.58
CA LEU A 271 7.82 3.07 17.93
C LEU A 271 6.96 4.03 18.76
N MET A 272 5.65 4.07 18.56
CA MET A 272 4.73 4.91 19.36
C MET A 272 4.66 4.48 20.83
N VAL A 273 4.94 3.21 21.15
CA VAL A 273 5.08 2.73 22.54
C VAL A 273 6.28 3.37 23.29
N LYS A 274 7.18 4.08 22.58
CA LYS A 274 8.45 4.57 23.14
C LYS A 274 8.62 6.10 23.18
N LYS A 275 7.62 6.92 22.81
CA LYS A 275 7.77 8.39 22.79
C LYS A 275 6.62 9.11 23.50
N GLU A 276 6.95 9.86 24.55
CA GLU A 276 6.05 10.81 25.23
C GLU A 276 5.91 12.16 24.50
N GLU A 277 6.77 12.47 23.53
CA GLU A 277 6.64 13.69 22.71
C GLU A 277 6.01 13.38 21.34
N SER A 278 4.70 13.52 21.24
CA SER A 278 3.97 13.32 19.98
C SER A 278 4.04 14.57 19.09
N LEU A 279 4.63 14.44 17.90
CA LEU A 279 4.49 15.42 16.82
C LEU A 279 3.07 15.33 16.26
N ASP A 280 2.47 16.47 15.91
CA ASP A 280 1.18 16.47 15.23
C ASP A 280 1.28 15.77 13.86
N ASN A 281 0.17 15.18 13.41
CA ASN A 281 0.13 14.39 12.17
C ASN A 281 0.55 15.16 10.92
N ILE A 282 0.30 16.47 10.87
CA ILE A 282 0.63 17.32 9.71
C ILE A 282 2.14 17.54 9.67
N ASN A 283 2.75 17.93 10.80
CA ASN A 283 4.20 18.10 10.89
C ASN A 283 4.95 16.77 10.74
N LEU A 284 4.42 15.66 11.27
CA LEU A 284 5.00 14.33 11.05
C LEU A 284 5.04 13.98 9.55
N PHE A 285 3.92 14.17 8.83
CA PHE A 285 3.87 13.92 7.38
C PHE A 285 4.78 14.88 6.60
N SER A 286 4.87 16.14 7.03
CA SER A 286 5.75 17.15 6.45
C SER A 286 7.22 16.73 6.53
N ILE A 287 7.66 16.26 7.69
CA ILE A 287 9.03 15.77 7.90
C ILE A 287 9.30 14.50 7.10
N ILE A 288 8.37 13.55 7.10
CA ILE A 288 8.47 12.35 6.25
C ILE A 288 8.66 12.75 4.78
N THR A 289 7.89 13.71 4.28
CA THR A 289 7.96 14.19 2.89
C THR A 289 9.33 14.78 2.56
N ILE A 290 9.87 15.64 3.42
CA ILE A 290 11.19 16.25 3.26
C ILE A 290 12.29 15.17 3.27
N MET A 291 12.25 14.27 4.25
CA MET A 291 13.22 13.16 4.33
C MET A 291 13.14 12.25 3.10
N SER A 292 11.93 11.97 2.61
CA SER A 292 11.71 11.14 1.41
C SER A 292 12.36 11.76 0.17
N LEU A 293 12.31 13.09 0.02
CA LEU A 293 13.01 13.80 -1.05
C LEU A 293 14.53 13.58 -0.96
N PHE A 294 15.13 13.84 0.20
CA PHE A 294 16.58 13.73 0.39
C PHE A 294 17.09 12.29 0.23
N MET A 295 16.26 11.29 0.56
CA MET A 295 16.61 9.89 0.37
C MET A 295 16.48 9.47 -1.10
N LEU A 296 15.45 9.92 -1.80
CA LEU A 296 15.14 9.44 -3.15
C LEU A 296 15.81 10.25 -4.27
N ALA A 297 16.04 11.54 -4.08
CA ALA A 297 16.71 12.41 -5.05
C ALA A 297 18.10 11.91 -5.48
N PRO A 298 19.04 11.54 -4.58
CA PRO A 298 20.33 11.00 -5.00
C PRO A 298 20.15 9.69 -5.77
N VAL A 299 19.24 8.80 -5.34
CA VAL A 299 18.95 7.55 -6.05
C VAL A 299 18.41 7.82 -7.46
N ALA A 300 17.54 8.81 -7.64
CA ALA A 300 17.06 9.21 -8.95
C ALA A 300 18.20 9.67 -9.87
N LEU A 301 19.09 10.52 -9.35
CA LEU A 301 20.25 11.04 -10.09
C LEU A 301 21.23 9.93 -10.47
N PHE A 302 21.49 8.97 -9.57
CA PHE A 302 22.42 7.87 -9.82
C PHE A 302 21.86 6.79 -10.76
N VAL A 303 20.59 6.41 -10.60
CA VAL A 303 19.99 5.28 -11.33
C VAL A 303 19.40 5.71 -12.68
N GLU A 304 18.64 6.80 -12.70
CA GLU A 304 17.91 7.24 -13.89
C GLU A 304 18.61 8.40 -14.62
N GLY A 305 19.43 9.17 -13.91
CA GLY A 305 20.15 10.34 -14.43
C GLY A 305 19.28 11.58 -14.55
N VAL A 306 19.87 12.66 -15.07
CA VAL A 306 19.18 13.96 -15.25
C VAL A 306 18.42 13.98 -16.58
N LYS A 307 17.30 13.25 -16.63
CA LYS A 307 16.48 13.10 -17.85
C LYS A 307 15.21 13.95 -17.86
N PHE A 308 14.84 14.54 -16.72
CA PHE A 308 13.70 15.45 -16.63
C PHE A 308 14.07 16.89 -17.06
N THR A 309 14.74 17.03 -18.20
CA THR A 309 15.20 18.33 -18.74
C THR A 309 14.45 18.67 -20.02
N PRO A 310 14.29 19.97 -20.36
CA PRO A 310 13.64 20.35 -21.61
C PRO A 310 14.33 19.74 -22.83
N ALA A 311 15.67 19.74 -22.84
CA ALA A 311 16.47 19.18 -23.93
C ALA A 311 16.22 17.67 -24.12
N TYR A 312 16.24 16.87 -23.05
CA TYR A 312 15.97 15.44 -23.15
C TYR A 312 14.53 15.17 -23.61
N LEU A 313 13.55 15.85 -23.01
CA LEU A 313 12.13 15.69 -23.36
C LEU A 313 11.86 16.06 -24.83
N GLN A 314 12.44 17.16 -25.33
CA GLN A 314 12.35 17.54 -26.74
C GLN A 314 13.00 16.51 -27.65
N SER A 315 14.21 16.05 -27.31
CA SER A 315 14.90 15.02 -28.11
C SER A 315 14.14 13.69 -28.16
N ALA A 316 13.35 13.38 -27.11
CA ALA A 316 12.46 12.23 -27.05
C ALA A 316 11.12 12.44 -27.78
N GLY A 317 10.91 13.59 -28.44
CA GLY A 317 9.66 13.92 -29.13
C GLY A 317 8.49 14.21 -28.18
N LEU A 318 8.76 14.51 -26.90
CA LEU A 318 7.74 14.77 -25.90
C LEU A 318 7.42 16.26 -25.80
N ASN A 319 6.14 16.59 -25.61
CA ASN A 319 5.72 17.96 -25.36
C ASN A 319 6.13 18.38 -23.93
N VAL A 320 7.19 19.19 -23.82
CA VAL A 320 7.74 19.65 -22.53
C VAL A 320 6.69 20.30 -21.65
N LYS A 321 5.90 21.22 -22.22
CA LYS A 321 4.88 21.98 -21.47
C LYS A 321 3.84 21.02 -20.89
N GLU A 322 3.40 20.06 -21.69
CA GLU A 322 2.42 19.05 -21.27
C GLU A 322 2.97 18.15 -20.15
N ILE A 323 4.18 17.63 -20.29
CA ILE A 323 4.82 16.78 -19.27
C ILE A 323 4.99 17.55 -17.96
N TYR A 324 5.53 18.76 -18.00
CA TYR A 324 5.76 19.57 -16.81
C TYR A 324 4.46 19.96 -16.13
N THR A 325 3.45 20.37 -16.90
CA THR A 325 2.12 20.71 -16.34
C THR A 325 1.48 19.51 -15.67
N ARG A 326 1.49 18.34 -16.33
CA ARG A 326 0.89 17.11 -15.76
C ARG A 326 1.68 16.60 -14.55
N ALA A 327 3.01 16.65 -14.59
CA ALA A 327 3.85 16.25 -13.47
C ALA A 327 3.64 17.17 -12.25
N LEU A 328 3.51 18.47 -12.48
CA LEU A 328 3.21 19.45 -11.43
C LEU A 328 1.83 19.19 -10.81
N ILE A 329 0.78 19.03 -11.64
CA ILE A 329 -0.57 18.70 -11.15
C ILE A 329 -0.55 17.39 -10.35
N ALA A 330 0.13 16.35 -10.87
CA ALA A 330 0.28 15.09 -10.16
C ALA A 330 0.98 15.27 -8.81
N GLY A 331 2.07 16.05 -8.74
CA GLY A 331 2.80 16.35 -7.50
C GLY A 331 1.97 17.14 -6.48
N LEU A 332 1.24 18.16 -6.93
CA LEU A 332 0.34 18.95 -6.10
C LEU A 332 -0.78 18.07 -5.52
N CYS A 333 -1.46 17.31 -6.38
CA CYS A 333 -2.51 16.39 -5.97
C CYS A 333 -1.97 15.28 -5.06
N PHE A 334 -0.76 14.78 -5.32
CA PHE A 334 -0.11 13.78 -4.47
C PHE A 334 0.03 14.27 -3.03
N HIS A 335 0.62 15.45 -2.85
CA HIS A 335 0.77 16.03 -1.52
C HIS A 335 -0.59 16.32 -0.87
N ALA A 336 -1.51 16.95 -1.62
CA ALA A 336 -2.82 17.34 -1.13
C ALA A 336 -3.66 16.13 -0.64
N TYR A 337 -3.75 15.04 -1.42
CA TYR A 337 -4.56 13.89 -1.00
C TYR A 337 -3.96 13.22 0.24
N GLN A 338 -2.63 13.19 0.38
CA GLN A 338 -1.97 12.61 1.54
C GLN A 338 -2.23 13.48 2.78
N GLN A 339 -2.05 14.79 2.66
CA GLN A 339 -2.30 15.74 3.76
C GLN A 339 -3.76 15.69 4.23
N VAL A 340 -4.73 15.72 3.31
CA VAL A 340 -6.16 15.58 3.64
C VAL A 340 -6.43 14.23 4.32
N SER A 341 -5.78 13.15 3.90
CA SER A 341 -5.90 11.85 4.57
C SER A 341 -5.49 11.90 6.04
N TYR A 342 -4.37 12.56 6.37
CA TYR A 342 -3.92 12.74 7.76
C TYR A 342 -4.85 13.67 8.55
N MET A 343 -5.40 14.71 7.90
CA MET A 343 -6.41 15.58 8.50
C MET A 343 -7.70 14.83 8.86
N ILE A 344 -8.15 13.91 8.01
CA ILE A 344 -9.29 13.04 8.29
C ILE A 344 -8.96 12.10 9.44
N LEU A 345 -7.78 11.45 9.42
CA LEU A 345 -7.36 10.52 10.47
C LEU A 345 -7.34 11.17 11.87
N ALA A 346 -7.05 12.47 11.95
CA ALA A 346 -7.12 13.22 13.21
C ALA A 346 -8.56 13.47 13.72
N ARG A 347 -9.58 13.32 12.87
CA ARG A 347 -10.99 13.62 13.16
C ARG A 347 -11.89 12.38 13.21
N VAL A 348 -11.42 11.23 12.73
CA VAL A 348 -12.20 9.99 12.67
C VAL A 348 -11.42 8.83 13.27
N SER A 349 -12.14 7.79 13.69
CA SER A 349 -11.48 6.57 14.15
C SER A 349 -10.59 5.95 13.06
N PRO A 350 -9.48 5.27 13.42
CA PRO A 350 -8.66 4.55 12.45
C PRO A 350 -9.45 3.53 11.60
N VAL A 351 -10.54 2.96 12.15
CA VAL A 351 -11.44 2.05 11.43
C VAL A 351 -12.23 2.81 10.36
N THR A 352 -12.79 3.97 10.69
CA THR A 352 -13.49 4.84 9.72
C THR A 352 -12.55 5.27 8.59
N HIS A 353 -11.32 5.66 8.93
CA HIS A 353 -10.29 6.00 7.94
C HIS A 353 -9.95 4.82 7.02
N SER A 354 -9.87 3.61 7.57
CA SER A 354 -9.67 2.37 6.80
C SER A 354 -10.82 2.09 5.83
N VAL A 355 -12.08 2.26 6.24
CA VAL A 355 -13.25 2.14 5.35
C VAL A 355 -13.19 3.19 4.25
N GLY A 356 -12.84 4.43 4.60
CA GLY A 356 -12.62 5.51 3.62
C GLY A 356 -11.55 5.18 2.58
N ASN A 357 -10.43 4.57 3.01
CA ASN A 357 -9.40 4.09 2.08
C ASN A 357 -9.94 3.00 1.12
N CYS A 358 -10.82 2.12 1.58
CA CYS A 358 -11.48 1.13 0.73
C CYS A 358 -12.34 1.80 -0.34
N VAL A 359 -13.18 2.77 0.05
CA VAL A 359 -14.03 3.53 -0.89
C VAL A 359 -13.18 4.34 -1.86
N LYS A 360 -12.14 5.04 -1.38
CA LYS A 360 -11.17 5.75 -2.23
C LYS A 360 -10.61 4.84 -3.33
N ARG A 361 -10.21 3.61 -2.97
CA ARG A 361 -9.67 2.63 -3.92
C ARG A 361 -10.70 2.25 -4.98
N VAL A 362 -11.96 1.99 -4.58
CA VAL A 362 -13.07 1.71 -5.52
C VAL A 362 -13.24 2.86 -6.49
N VAL A 363 -13.31 4.09 -5.98
CA VAL A 363 -13.50 5.31 -6.79
C VAL A 363 -12.36 5.49 -7.79
N VAL A 364 -11.11 5.30 -7.36
CA VAL A 364 -9.94 5.40 -8.26
C VAL A 364 -9.94 4.32 -9.33
N ILE A 365 -10.28 3.07 -8.98
CA ILE A 365 -10.39 1.97 -9.94
C ILE A 365 -11.42 2.34 -11.01
N VAL A 366 -12.66 2.64 -10.61
CA VAL A 366 -13.76 2.95 -11.55
C VAL A 366 -13.43 4.16 -12.42
N THR A 367 -13.02 5.27 -11.82
CA THR A 367 -12.70 6.49 -12.57
C THR A 367 -11.52 6.29 -13.53
N SER A 368 -10.50 5.52 -13.15
CA SER A 368 -9.37 5.23 -14.03
C SER A 368 -9.76 4.34 -15.22
N VAL A 369 -10.62 3.33 -15.02
CA VAL A 369 -11.15 2.50 -16.11
C VAL A 369 -11.92 3.34 -17.11
N LEU A 370 -12.83 4.21 -16.62
CA LEU A 370 -13.63 5.09 -17.46
C LEU A 370 -12.76 6.11 -18.21
N PHE A 371 -11.81 6.75 -17.52
CA PHE A 371 -10.97 7.79 -18.09
C PHE A 371 -9.99 7.24 -19.13
N PHE A 372 -9.29 6.14 -18.81
CA PHE A 372 -8.33 5.53 -19.74
C PHE A 372 -8.98 4.59 -20.75
N ARG A 373 -10.29 4.34 -20.64
CA ARG A 373 -11.04 3.35 -21.43
C ARG A 373 -10.32 2.00 -21.45
N THR A 374 -9.84 1.58 -20.29
CA THR A 374 -9.07 0.34 -20.16
C THR A 374 -10.02 -0.84 -20.37
N PRO A 375 -9.70 -1.81 -21.24
CA PRO A 375 -10.53 -2.99 -21.41
C PRO A 375 -10.48 -3.83 -20.14
N VAL A 376 -11.63 -4.07 -19.50
CA VAL A 376 -11.75 -4.90 -18.30
C VAL A 376 -12.69 -6.06 -18.60
N SER A 377 -12.19 -7.28 -18.44
CA SER A 377 -13.02 -8.48 -18.63
C SER A 377 -14.04 -8.62 -17.49
N PRO A 378 -15.19 -9.27 -17.71
CA PRO A 378 -16.17 -9.52 -16.64
C PRO A 378 -15.57 -10.28 -15.45
N ILE A 379 -14.63 -11.20 -15.71
CA ILE A 379 -13.93 -11.98 -14.69
C ILE A 379 -12.99 -11.08 -13.88
N ASN A 380 -12.28 -10.14 -14.52
CA ASN A 380 -11.43 -9.18 -13.82
C ASN A 380 -12.26 -8.26 -12.93
N SER A 381 -13.40 -7.76 -13.43
CA SER A 381 -14.35 -6.97 -12.64
C SER A 381 -14.87 -7.75 -11.43
N LEU A 382 -15.23 -9.02 -11.61
CA LEU A 382 -15.66 -9.90 -10.52
C LEU A 382 -14.56 -10.11 -9.48
N GLY A 383 -13.33 -10.44 -9.92
CA GLY A 383 -12.19 -10.61 -9.01
C GLY A 383 -11.89 -9.34 -8.21
N THR A 384 -11.91 -8.18 -8.88
CA THR A 384 -11.74 -6.88 -8.23
C THR A 384 -12.85 -6.60 -7.20
N ALA A 385 -14.11 -6.87 -7.54
CA ALA A 385 -15.24 -6.69 -6.64
C ALA A 385 -15.14 -7.61 -5.41
N VAL A 386 -14.81 -8.89 -5.61
CA VAL A 386 -14.60 -9.87 -4.53
C VAL A 386 -13.46 -9.44 -3.60
N ALA A 387 -12.35 -8.94 -4.15
CA ALA A 387 -11.24 -8.44 -3.36
C ALA A 387 -11.64 -7.25 -2.47
N LEU A 388 -12.33 -6.27 -3.05
CA LEU A 388 -12.77 -5.07 -2.33
C LEU A 388 -13.85 -5.39 -1.28
N ALA A 389 -14.77 -6.31 -1.58
CA ALA A 389 -15.73 -6.82 -0.61
C ALA A 389 -15.03 -7.54 0.55
N GLY A 390 -13.97 -8.30 0.27
CA GLY A 390 -13.11 -8.91 1.27
C GLY A 390 -12.44 -7.87 2.19
N VAL A 391 -11.93 -6.76 1.65
CA VAL A 391 -11.34 -5.67 2.44
C VAL A 391 -12.38 -5.02 3.36
N PHE A 392 -13.61 -4.83 2.86
CA PHE A 392 -14.72 -4.34 3.68
C PHE A 392 -15.07 -5.33 4.81
N LEU A 393 -15.19 -6.62 4.49
CA LEU A 393 -15.44 -7.68 5.48
C LEU A 393 -14.35 -7.72 6.55
N TYR A 394 -13.07 -7.70 6.16
CA TYR A 394 -11.93 -7.63 7.07
C TYR A 394 -12.03 -6.44 8.03
N SER A 395 -12.38 -5.27 7.50
CA SER A 395 -12.52 -4.04 8.30
C SER A 395 -13.63 -4.16 9.35
N ARG A 396 -14.73 -4.86 9.02
CA ARG A 396 -15.82 -5.15 9.96
C ARG A 396 -15.41 -6.18 11.01
N VAL A 397 -14.78 -7.28 10.61
CA VAL A 397 -14.31 -8.32 11.54
C VAL A 397 -13.31 -7.75 12.55
N LYS A 398 -12.38 -6.90 12.10
CA LYS A 398 -11.40 -6.25 13.00
C LYS A 398 -12.05 -5.32 14.01
N LYS A 399 -13.20 -4.71 13.69
CA LYS A 399 -13.98 -3.87 14.61
C LYS A 399 -14.69 -4.70 15.70
N LEU A 400 -15.07 -5.94 15.39
CA LEU A 400 -15.82 -6.81 16.29
C LEU A 400 -14.97 -7.49 17.37
N LYS A 401 -13.63 -7.36 17.34
CA LYS A 401 -12.79 -7.85 18.46
C LYS A 401 -13.16 -7.07 19.73
N PRO A 402 -13.61 -7.74 20.82
CA PRO A 402 -13.72 -7.10 22.12
C PRO A 402 -12.34 -6.60 22.55
N LYS A 403 -12.25 -5.42 23.16
CA LYS A 403 -11.08 -5.08 23.98
C LYS A 403 -10.94 -6.23 24.98
N ALA A 404 -9.77 -6.87 25.03
CA ALA A 404 -9.48 -7.82 26.10
C ALA A 404 -9.72 -7.08 27.43
N ALA A 405 -10.64 -7.62 28.23
CA ALA A 405 -10.95 -7.14 29.57
C ALA A 405 -9.80 -7.46 30.53
#